data_AF-A0A497GIH4-F1
#
_entry.id   AF-A0A497GIH4-F1
#
_cell.length_a   1.000
_cell.length_b   1.000
_cell.length_c   1.000
_cell.angle_alpha   90.00
_cell.angle_beta   90.00
_cell.angle_gamma   90.00
#
_symmetry.space_group_name_H-M   'P 1'
#
loop_
_entity.id
_entity.type
_entity.pdbx_description
1 polymer ?
#
loop_
_entity_poly.entity_id
_entity_poly.type
_entity_poly.pdbx_seq_one_letter_code
_entity_poly.pdbx_strand_id
1 'polypeptide(L)' 'MIRVIRARYKNGVLKPLEKLDLREGEEVEVVIRRSTIRVFGSLLRRRPDLKLEDVDKIIEEIENEGIL' A
#
# COMPACT_ATOMS: atom_id res chain seq x y z
N MET A 1 0.73 11.58 12.54
CA MET A 1 0.96 11.85 11.10
C MET A 1 1.42 10.54 10.49
N ILE A 2 0.76 10.06 9.43
CA ILE A 2 1.15 8.80 8.76
C ILE A 2 2.30 9.10 7.81
N ARG A 3 3.42 8.38 7.93
CA ARG A 3 4.56 8.48 7.01
C ARG A 3 4.67 7.17 6.23
N VAL A 4 4.61 7.26 4.90
CA VAL A 4 4.86 6.11 4.03
C VAL A 4 6.36 5.87 3.92
N ILE A 5 6.83 4.73 4.42
CA ILE A 5 8.23 4.32 4.33
C ILE A 5 8.39 3.37 3.15
N ARG A 6 9.25 3.72 2.19
CA ARG A 6 9.58 2.83 1.09
C ARG A 6 10.67 1.85 1.53
N ALA A 7 10.47 0.57 1.27
CA ALA A 7 11.43 -0.48 1.57
C ALA A 7 11.62 -1.44 0.40
N ARG A 8 12.81 -2.06 0.34
CA ARG A 8 13.11 -3.16 -0.57
C ARG A 8 13.15 -4.46 0.21
N TYR A 9 12.37 -5.44 -0.24
CA TYR A 9 12.47 -6.80 0.27
C TYR A 9 13.70 -7.49 -0.31
N LYS A 10 14.62 -7.93 0.56
CA LYS A 10 15.83 -8.67 0.17
C LYS A 10 16.18 -9.68 1.26
N ASN A 11 16.32 -10.95 0.87
CA ASN A 11 16.71 -12.07 1.74
C ASN A 11 15.79 -12.23 2.97
N GLY A 12 14.47 -12.13 2.80
CA GLY A 12 13.53 -12.30 3.91
C GLY A 12 13.27 -11.06 4.75
N VAL A 13 13.91 -9.93 4.44
CA VAL A 13 13.87 -8.72 5.29
C VAL A 13 13.44 -7.50 4.46
N LEU A 14 12.55 -6.67 5.03
CA LEU A 14 12.24 -5.34 4.50
C LEU A 14 13.34 -4.35 4.90
N LYS A 15 14.04 -3.79 3.91
CA LYS A 15 15.09 -2.79 4.13
C LYS A 15 14.62 -1.41 3.68
N PRO A 16 14.48 -0.41 4.57
CA PRO A 16 14.06 0.92 4.17
C PRO A 16 15.04 1.53 3.17
N LEU A 17 14.53 2.34 2.24
CA LEU A 17 15.32 3.05 1.23
C LEU A 17 15.97 4.32 1.79
N GLU A 18 15.58 4.72 2.99
CA GLU A 18 16.05 5.90 3.70
C GLU A 18 16.27 5.57 5.19
N LYS A 19 17.02 6.42 5.90
CA LYS A 19 17.21 6.27 7.35
C LYS A 19 15.90 6.63 8.07
N LEU A 20 15.53 5.80 9.04
CA LEU A 20 14.38 6.04 9.92
C LEU A 20 14.88 6.58 11.25
N ASP A 21 14.14 7.51 11.83
CA ASP A 21 14.41 8.11 13.14
C ASP A 21 13.55 7.42 14.21
N LEU A 22 13.63 6.09 14.25
CA LEU A 22 12.95 5.24 15.24
C LEU A 22 13.90 4.99 16.40
N ARG A 23 13.34 4.78 17.60
CA ARG A 23 14.12 4.38 18.76
C ARG A 23 14.47 2.89 18.68
N GLU A 24 15.58 2.52 19.28
CA GLU A 24 15.97 1.12 19.34
C GLU A 24 14.93 0.30 20.13
N GLY A 25 14.42 -0.77 19.53
CA GLY A 25 13.33 -1.59 20.10
C GLY A 25 11.92 -1.03 19.87
N GLU A 26 11.76 0.06 19.12
CA GLU A 26 10.43 0.58 18.75
C GLU A 26 9.72 -0.39 17.78
N GLU A 27 8.51 -0.82 18.14
CA GLU A 27 7.66 -1.66 17.31
C GLU A 27 6.84 -0.80 16.35
N VAL A 28 6.71 -1.25 15.10
CA VAL A 28 5.90 -0.58 14.08
C VAL A 28 4.99 -1.59 13.39
N GLU A 29 3.81 -1.14 13.00
CA GLU A 29 2.89 -1.93 12.19
C GLU A 29 3.29 -1.85 10.70
N VAL A 30 3.28 -2.99 10.01
CA VAL A 30 3.61 -3.06 8.58
C VAL A 30 2.38 -3.48 7.80
N VAL A 31 1.89 -2.57 6.95
CA VAL A 31 0.82 -2.86 5.99
C VAL A 31 1.43 -3.24 4.64
N ILE A 32 1.18 -4.47 4.20
CA ILE A 32 1.62 -4.96 2.87
C ILE A 32 0.43 -4.87 1.90
N ARG A 33 0.39 -3.79 1.13
CA ARG A 33 -0.58 -3.63 0.03
C ARG A 33 -0.23 -4.57 -1.11
N ARG A 34 -1.11 -5.54 -1.40
CA ARG A 34 -1.00 -6.39 -2.59
C ARG A 34 -1.70 -5.71 -3.76
N SER A 35 -1.17 -5.92 -4.96
CA SER A 35 -1.72 -5.30 -6.17
C SER A 35 -3.21 -5.64 -6.35
N THR A 36 -3.97 -4.59 -6.63
CA THR A 36 -5.41 -4.58 -6.89
C THR A 36 -5.73 -5.00 -8.33
N ILE A 37 -4.72 -5.32 -9.14
CA ILE A 37 -4.82 -5.70 -10.57
C ILE A 37 -5.90 -6.76 -10.82
N ARG A 38 -6.07 -7.71 -9.90
CA ARG A 38 -7.11 -8.74 -10.03
C ARG A 38 -8.51 -8.16 -9.97
N VAL A 39 -8.76 -7.23 -9.04
CA VAL A 39 -10.05 -6.54 -8.87
C VAL A 39 -10.26 -5.57 -10.04
N PHE A 40 -9.23 -4.81 -10.41
CA PHE A 40 -9.27 -3.90 -11.54
C PHE A 40 -9.67 -4.59 -12.84
N GLY A 41 -9.06 -5.75 -13.16
CA GLY A 41 -9.40 -6.53 -14.34
C GLY A 41 -10.86 -7.01 -14.37
N SER A 42 -11.46 -7.30 -13.21
CA SER A 42 -12.89 -7.63 -13.12
C SER A 42 -13.78 -6.40 -13.35
N LEU A 43 -13.38 -5.23 -12.88
CA LEU A 43 -14.14 -3.98 -12.97
C LEU A 43 -14.17 -3.39 -14.39
N LEU A 44 -13.10 -3.55 -15.15
CA LEU A 44 -13.01 -3.05 -16.54
C LEU A 44 -14.13 -3.57 -17.46
N ARG A 45 -14.67 -4.76 -17.19
CA ARG A 45 -15.81 -5.31 -17.96
C ARG A 45 -17.08 -4.48 -17.81
N ARG A 46 -17.25 -3.82 -16.65
CA ARG A 46 -18.43 -3.02 -16.31
C ARG A 46 -18.18 -1.52 -16.52
N ARG A 47 -16.94 -1.09 -16.39
CA ARG A 47 -16.49 0.30 -16.54
C ARG A 47 -15.22 0.34 -17.38
N PRO A 48 -15.34 0.31 -18.73
CA PRO A 48 -14.19 0.29 -19.63
C PRO A 48 -13.33 1.57 -19.55
N ASP A 49 -13.93 2.65 -19.06
CA ASP A 49 -13.33 3.97 -18.83
C ASP A 49 -12.51 4.06 -17.54
N LEU A 50 -12.58 3.04 -16.67
CA LEU A 50 -11.93 3.03 -15.37
C LEU A 50 -10.41 2.94 -15.50
N LYS A 51 -9.68 3.86 -14.86
CA LYS A 51 -8.21 3.82 -14.79
C LYS A 51 -7.78 3.09 -13.53
N LEU A 52 -6.64 2.39 -13.61
CA LEU A 52 -6.08 1.67 -12.46
C LEU A 52 -5.79 2.63 -11.30
N GLU A 53 -5.28 3.82 -11.61
CA GLU A 53 -5.00 4.90 -10.67
C GLU A 53 -6.23 5.33 -9.86
N ASP A 54 -7.42 5.31 -10.46
CA ASP A 54 -8.67 5.66 -9.78
C ASP A 54 -9.08 4.57 -8.79
N VAL A 55 -8.85 3.29 -9.13
CA VAL A 55 -9.11 2.16 -8.23
C VAL A 55 -8.13 2.14 -7.07
N ASP A 56 -6.85 2.40 -7.34
CA ASP A 56 -5.84 2.47 -6.29
C ASP A 56 -6.16 3.60 -5.31
N LYS A 57 -6.53 4.80 -5.79
CA LYS A 57 -6.94 5.92 -4.91
C LYS A 57 -8.12 5.57 -4.00
N ILE A 58 -9.17 4.95 -4.54
CA ILE A 58 -10.35 4.56 -3.76
C ILE A 58 -9.95 3.55 -2.67
N ILE A 59 -9.10 2.58 -3.00
CA ILE A 59 -8.65 1.57 -2.03
C ILE A 59 -7.78 2.24 -0.96
N GLU A 60 -6.90 3.17 -1.34
CA GLU A 60 -6.13 3.95 -0.37
C GLU A 60 -7.03 4.79 0.54
N GLU A 61 -8.07 5.43 0.02
CA GLU A 61 -9.06 6.17 0.81
C GLU A 61 -9.77 5.26 1.82
N ILE A 62 -10.28 4.10 1.39
CA ILE A 62 -10.97 3.15 2.28
C ILE A 62 -10.04 2.63 3.38
N GLU A 63 -8.80 2.28 3.05
CA GLU A 63 -7.82 1.81 4.03
C GLU A 63 -7.43 2.93 5.03
N ASN A 64 -7.30 4.18 4.57
CA ASN A 64 -6.95 5.31 5.44
C ASN A 64 -8.10 5.71 6.37
N GLU A 65 -9.36 5.46 5.99
CA GLU A 65 -10.54 5.68 6.83
C GLU A 65 -10.77 4.57 7.88
N GLY A 66 -9.97 3.49 7.85
CA GLY A 66 -10.10 2.37 8.79
C GLY A 66 -11.38 1.55 8.62
N ILE A 67 -11.97 1.57 7.43
CA ILE A 67 -13.21 0.84 7.11
C ILE A 67 -12.93 -0.64 6.77
N LEU A 68 -11.66 -0.98 6.49
CA LEU A 68 -11.17 -2.33 6.21
C LEU A 68 -10.12 -2.79 7.23
#